data_AF-A0A1W9VMA5-F1
#
_entry.id   AF-A0A1W9VMA5-F1
#
_cell.length_a   1.000
_cell.length_b   1.000
_cell.length_c   1.000
_cell.angle_alpha   90.00
_cell.angle_beta   90.00
_cell.angle_gamma   90.00
#
_symmetry.space_group_name_H-M   'P 1'
#
loop_
_entity.id
_entity.type
_entity.pdbx_description
1 polymer ?
#
loop_
_entity_poly.entity_id
_entity_poly.type
_entity_poly.pdbx_seq_one_letter_code
_entity_poly.pdbx_strand_id
1 'polypeptide(L)'
;MDTIRLNRFPSSSIRSDGESFHQIIENNSSITNGFITFNRDILDIIETKRVNLIKDDFSKLLNRKPNLICLCNVLIYMDSAIRKSIIDRAVDILEYGGYLLLSSSNTAFVEHPELELLERDSCFYFKKIERDANE
;
A
#
# COMPACT_ATOMS: atom_id res chain seq x y z
N MET A 1 8.65 -14.77 -4.84
CA MET A 1 8.99 -13.73 -3.83
C MET A 1 10.43 -13.26 -3.97
N ASP A 2 11.23 -13.85 -4.87
CA ASP A 2 12.67 -13.57 -4.97
C ASP A 2 13.02 -12.36 -5.85
N THR A 3 12.12 -11.86 -6.70
CA THR A 3 12.44 -10.81 -7.68
C THR A 3 12.94 -9.50 -7.05
N ILE A 4 12.32 -9.06 -5.95
CA ILE A 4 12.77 -7.86 -5.20
C ILE A 4 14.16 -8.10 -4.61
N ARG A 5 14.38 -9.27 -4.01
CA ARG A 5 15.69 -9.65 -3.42
C ARG A 5 16.78 -9.80 -4.48
N LEU A 6 16.41 -10.28 -5.66
CA LEU A 6 17.30 -10.45 -6.82
C LEU A 6 17.56 -9.13 -7.55
N ASN A 7 16.81 -8.07 -7.25
CA ASN A 7 16.92 -6.75 -7.87
C ASN A 7 16.99 -6.81 -9.41
N ARG A 8 16.11 -7.59 -10.01
CA ARG A 8 16.14 -7.86 -11.44
C ARG A 8 14.74 -7.94 -12.00
N PHE A 9 14.36 -6.90 -12.73
CA PHE A 9 13.03 -6.72 -13.30
C PHE A 9 13.14 -6.65 -14.83
N PRO A 10 12.35 -7.39 -15.61
CA PRO A 10 12.34 -7.23 -17.06
C PRO A 10 11.97 -5.79 -17.45
N SER A 11 12.59 -5.22 -18.49
CA SER A 11 12.25 -3.88 -18.98
C SER A 11 10.78 -3.76 -19.40
N SER A 12 10.17 -4.86 -19.84
CA SER A 12 8.73 -4.97 -20.12
C SER A 12 7.82 -4.78 -18.89
N SER A 13 8.36 -4.69 -17.68
CA SER A 13 7.60 -4.38 -16.46
C SER A 13 7.26 -2.90 -16.36
N ILE A 14 7.95 -2.02 -17.10
CA ILE A 14 7.61 -0.60 -17.19
C ILE A 14 6.45 -0.46 -18.16
N ARG A 15 5.32 0.04 -17.65
CA ARG A 15 4.10 0.27 -18.44
C ARG A 15 4.02 1.72 -18.89
N SER A 16 3.39 1.96 -20.04
CA SER A 16 3.20 3.31 -20.60
C SER A 16 2.17 4.14 -19.84
N ASP A 17 1.21 3.52 -19.15
CA ASP A 17 0.18 4.22 -18.37
C ASP A 17 0.69 4.86 -17.07
N GLY A 18 2.00 4.73 -16.79
CA GLY A 18 2.70 5.39 -15.69
C GLY A 18 3.90 6.23 -16.14
N GLU A 19 3.92 6.68 -17.40
CA GLU A 19 5.06 7.40 -18.01
C GLU A 19 5.52 8.64 -17.23
N SER A 20 4.58 9.35 -16.60
CA SER A 20 4.88 10.51 -15.75
C SER A 20 5.83 10.21 -14.58
N PHE A 21 5.97 8.93 -14.19
CA PHE A 21 6.87 8.49 -13.12
C PHE A 21 8.14 7.80 -13.63
N HIS A 22 8.31 7.62 -14.95
CA HIS A 22 9.46 6.90 -15.51
C HIS A 22 10.79 7.56 -15.13
N GLN A 23 10.85 8.89 -15.10
CA GLN A 23 12.06 9.61 -14.68
C GLN A 23 12.53 9.21 -13.28
N ILE A 24 11.61 8.93 -12.36
CA ILE A 24 11.96 8.50 -10.99
C ILE A 24 12.60 7.12 -11.03
N ILE A 25 12.08 6.20 -11.86
CA ILE A 25 12.64 4.87 -12.04
C ILE A 25 14.03 4.97 -12.67
N GLU A 26 14.17 5.75 -13.75
CA GLU A 26 15.43 5.92 -14.48
C GLU A 26 16.53 6.54 -13.60
N ASN A 27 16.21 7.57 -12.82
CA ASN A 27 17.15 8.21 -11.91
C ASN A 27 17.68 7.28 -10.81
N ASN A 28 16.95 6.20 -10.54
CA ASN A 28 17.19 5.30 -9.41
C ASN A 28 17.45 3.85 -9.85
N SER A 29 17.74 3.64 -11.12
CA SER A 29 17.99 2.31 -11.66
C SER A 29 18.98 2.34 -12.81
N SER A 30 19.38 1.16 -13.26
CA SER A 30 20.17 0.95 -14.47
C SER A 30 19.54 -0.15 -15.30
N ILE A 31 19.61 0.00 -16.62
CA ILE A 31 19.13 -1.01 -17.56
C ILE A 31 20.34 -1.73 -18.16
N THR A 32 20.40 -3.06 -18.02
CA THR A 32 21.46 -3.89 -18.61
C THR A 32 20.88 -5.20 -19.10
N ASN A 33 21.16 -5.57 -20.35
CA ASN A 33 20.66 -6.80 -20.99
C ASN A 33 19.13 -6.99 -20.90
N GLY A 34 18.36 -5.91 -21.02
CA GLY A 34 16.89 -5.96 -20.96
C GLY A 34 16.32 -6.08 -19.54
N PHE A 35 17.13 -5.91 -18.50
CA PHE A 35 16.70 -5.90 -17.11
C PHE A 35 16.98 -4.55 -16.47
N ILE A 36 16.04 -4.12 -15.62
CA ILE A 36 16.14 -3.00 -14.71
C ILE A 36 16.67 -3.52 -13.37
N THR A 37 17.64 -2.81 -12.83
CA THR A 37 18.24 -3.04 -11.51
C THR A 37 18.25 -1.71 -10.76
N PHE A 38 17.61 -1.66 -9.60
CA PHE A 38 17.51 -0.46 -8.78
C PHE A 38 18.78 -0.21 -7.95
N ASN A 39 18.99 1.03 -7.53
CA ASN A 39 20.06 1.36 -6.59
C ASN A 39 19.86 0.59 -5.26
N ARG A 40 20.97 0.13 -4.68
CA ARG A 40 20.96 -0.74 -3.48
C ARG A 40 20.40 -0.04 -2.25
N ASP A 41 20.67 1.24 -2.09
CA ASP A 41 20.18 2.09 -1.00
C ASP A 41 18.65 2.12 -0.91
N ILE A 42 17.94 2.06 -2.04
CA ILE A 42 16.47 1.95 -2.06
C ILE A 42 16.00 0.59 -1.59
N LEU A 43 16.71 -0.48 -1.95
CA LEU A 43 16.34 -1.82 -1.51
C LEU A 43 16.63 -2.05 -0.03
N ASP A 44 17.68 -1.42 0.49
CA ASP A 44 18.11 -1.57 1.88
C ASP A 44 17.08 -0.99 2.87
N ILE A 45 16.18 -0.10 2.43
CA ILE A 45 15.07 0.42 3.22
C ILE A 45 13.77 -0.39 3.08
N ILE A 46 13.75 -1.45 2.25
CA ILE A 46 12.56 -2.27 1.99
C ILE A 46 12.63 -3.58 2.77
N GLU A 47 11.68 -3.78 3.67
CA GLU A 47 11.47 -5.06 4.34
C GLU A 47 10.31 -5.83 3.70
N THR A 48 10.56 -7.06 3.23
CA THR A 48 9.52 -7.92 2.65
C THR A 48 9.06 -8.98 3.66
N LYS A 49 7.76 -9.05 3.94
CA LYS A 49 7.15 -10.10 4.78
C LYS A 49 6.09 -10.88 4.00
N ARG A 50 5.94 -12.17 4.32
CA ARG A 50 4.81 -12.97 3.86
C ARG A 50 3.65 -12.77 4.82
N VAL A 51 2.51 -12.35 4.28
CA VAL A 51 1.32 -12.01 5.06
C VAL A 51 0.09 -12.60 4.42
N ASN A 52 -0.74 -13.26 5.21
CA ASN A 52 -2.10 -13.61 4.88
C ASN A 52 -3.04 -12.54 5.44
N LEU A 53 -3.60 -11.70 4.57
CA LEU A 53 -4.48 -10.60 4.95
C LEU A 53 -5.71 -11.05 5.76
N ILE A 54 -6.16 -12.29 5.57
CA ILE A 54 -7.36 -12.81 6.26
C ILE A 54 -6.99 -13.31 7.66
N LYS A 55 -5.88 -14.04 7.80
CA LYS A 55 -5.58 -14.83 9.01
C LYS A 55 -4.57 -14.19 9.93
N ASP A 56 -3.63 -13.42 9.39
CA ASP A 56 -2.50 -12.94 10.17
C ASP A 56 -2.85 -11.69 10.98
N ASP A 57 -2.19 -11.55 12.11
CA ASP A 57 -2.32 -10.43 13.04
C ASP A 57 -1.35 -9.32 12.64
N PHE A 58 -1.87 -8.20 12.14
CA PHE A 58 -1.06 -7.13 11.59
C PHE A 58 -0.18 -6.44 12.65
N SER A 59 -0.60 -6.45 13.92
CA SER A 59 0.14 -5.83 15.01
C SER A 59 1.48 -6.53 15.28
N LYS A 60 1.59 -7.82 14.95
CA LYS A 60 2.80 -8.62 15.09
C LYS A 60 3.72 -8.55 13.87
N LEU A 61 3.25 -7.99 12.76
CA LEU A 61 4.00 -7.90 11.52
C LEU A 61 4.93 -6.70 11.49
N LEU A 62 4.61 -5.63 12.22
CA LEU A 62 5.33 -4.35 12.14
C LEU A 62 5.93 -4.00 13.49
N ASN A 63 7.18 -3.54 13.49
CA ASN A 63 7.84 -3.07 14.70
C ASN A 63 7.31 -1.70 15.16
N ARG A 64 6.60 -0.98 14.27
CA ARG A 64 6.04 0.35 14.48
C ARG A 64 4.76 0.50 13.67
N LYS A 65 3.84 1.35 14.15
CA LYS A 65 2.65 1.73 13.38
C LYS A 65 3.06 2.49 12.11
N PRO A 66 2.55 2.13 10.92
CA PRO A 66 2.84 2.87 9.71
C PRO A 66 2.08 4.19 9.67
N ASN A 67 2.65 5.18 8.97
CA ASN A 67 1.98 6.44 8.64
C ASN A 67 1.14 6.33 7.36
N LEU A 68 1.38 5.30 6.54
CA LEU A 68 0.73 5.07 5.26
C LEU A 68 0.54 3.57 5.05
N ILE A 69 -0.68 3.16 4.71
CA ILE A 69 -1.00 1.80 4.27
C ILE A 69 -1.62 1.88 2.87
N CYS A 70 -1.13 1.04 1.95
CA CYS A 70 -1.68 0.91 0.60
C CYS A 70 -2.26 -0.51 0.43
N LEU A 71 -3.57 -0.62 0.21
CA LEU A 71 -4.27 -1.88 -0.07
C LEU A 71 -4.96 -1.81 -1.45
N CYS A 72 -4.15 -1.64 -2.49
CA CYS A 72 -4.63 -1.47 -3.86
C CYS A 72 -4.91 -2.82 -4.54
N ASN A 73 -6.06 -2.93 -5.20
CA ASN A 73 -6.47 -4.03 -6.09
C ASN A 73 -6.56 -5.42 -5.44
N VAL A 74 -6.56 -5.50 -4.10
CA VAL A 74 -6.65 -6.77 -3.36
C VAL A 74 -8.02 -7.01 -2.74
N LEU A 75 -8.70 -5.95 -2.31
CA LEU A 75 -9.99 -6.06 -1.61
C LEU A 75 -11.16 -6.45 -2.54
N ILE A 76 -10.97 -6.35 -3.86
CA ILE A 76 -11.95 -6.79 -4.87
C ILE A 76 -12.15 -8.32 -4.87
N TYR A 77 -11.21 -9.09 -4.33
CA TYR A 77 -11.30 -10.55 -4.24
C TYR A 77 -12.02 -11.03 -2.98
N MET A 78 -12.41 -10.12 -2.09
CA MET A 78 -12.97 -10.44 -0.78
C MET A 78 -14.46 -10.08 -0.73
N ASP A 79 -15.24 -10.89 -0.01
CA ASP A 79 -16.60 -10.52 0.34
C ASP A 79 -16.63 -9.32 1.30
N SER A 80 -17.82 -8.78 1.55
CA SER A 80 -18.00 -7.58 2.38
C SER A 80 -17.52 -7.77 3.82
N ALA A 81 -17.75 -8.94 4.41
CA ALA A 81 -17.39 -9.22 5.80
C ALA A 81 -15.86 -9.33 5.96
N ILE A 82 -15.19 -10.04 5.06
CA ILE A 82 -13.74 -10.18 5.05
C ILE A 82 -13.09 -8.82 4.74
N ARG A 83 -13.60 -8.08 3.76
CA ARG A 83 -13.10 -6.74 3.43
C ARG A 83 -13.17 -5.81 4.64
N LYS A 84 -14.32 -5.76 5.33
CA LYS A 84 -14.46 -4.97 6.56
C LYS A 84 -13.43 -5.39 7.62
N SER A 85 -13.30 -6.68 7.90
CA SER A 85 -12.32 -7.20 8.87
C SER A 85 -10.86 -6.87 8.52
N ILE A 86 -10.51 -6.82 7.23
CA ILE A 86 -9.16 -6.41 6.79
C ILE A 86 -8.97 -4.92 7.04
N ILE A 87 -9.97 -4.10 6.72
CA ILE A 87 -9.92 -2.65 6.93
C ILE A 87 -9.81 -2.34 8.42
N ASP A 88 -10.66 -2.90 9.27
CA ASP A 88 -10.64 -2.68 10.72
C ASP A 88 -9.22 -2.95 11.28
N ARG A 89 -8.62 -4.10 10.95
CA ARG A 89 -7.25 -4.44 11.36
C ARG A 89 -6.19 -3.50 10.78
N ALA A 90 -6.36 -3.03 9.55
CA ALA A 90 -5.44 -2.07 8.95
C ALA A 90 -5.53 -0.71 9.67
N VAL A 91 -6.73 -0.27 10.03
CA VAL A 91 -6.96 0.96 10.79
C VAL A 91 -6.38 0.85 12.19
N ASP A 92 -6.54 -0.28 12.89
CA ASP A 92 -5.99 -0.49 14.23
C ASP A 92 -4.48 -0.21 14.33
N ILE A 93 -3.74 -0.70 13.32
CA ILE A 93 -2.29 -0.55 13.27
C ILE A 93 -1.83 0.77 12.65
N LEU A 94 -2.70 1.48 11.92
CA LEU A 94 -2.37 2.78 11.34
C LEU A 94 -2.19 3.83 12.45
N GLU A 95 -1.17 4.67 12.30
CA GLU A 95 -0.91 5.78 13.21
C GLU A 95 -2.03 6.83 13.14
N TYR A 96 -2.31 7.54 14.23
CA TYR A 96 -3.25 8.67 14.17
C TYR A 96 -2.74 9.74 13.20
N GLY A 97 -3.64 10.28 12.38
CA GLY A 97 -3.29 11.16 11.27
C GLY A 97 -2.62 10.47 10.07
N GLY A 98 -2.36 9.16 10.15
CA GLY A 98 -1.87 8.36 9.03
C GLY A 98 -2.93 8.15 7.95
N TYR A 99 -2.50 7.64 6.79
CA TYR A 99 -3.34 7.51 5.61
C TYR A 99 -3.52 6.06 5.15
N LEU A 100 -4.74 5.74 4.70
CA LEU A 100 -5.08 4.49 4.05
C LEU A 100 -5.48 4.77 2.59
N LEU A 101 -4.72 4.20 1.66
CA LEU A 101 -4.98 4.28 0.22
C LEU A 101 -5.54 2.94 -0.26
N LEU A 102 -6.68 3.03 -0.94
CA LEU A 102 -7.36 1.90 -1.58
C LEU A 102 -7.45 2.15 -3.08
N SER A 103 -7.77 1.11 -3.85
CA SER A 103 -8.18 1.32 -5.24
C SER A 103 -9.46 2.15 -5.31
N SER A 104 -9.60 2.93 -6.37
CA SER A 104 -10.80 3.74 -6.64
C SER A 104 -12.08 2.91 -6.58
N SER A 105 -12.06 1.68 -7.11
CA SER A 105 -13.17 0.74 -7.08
C SER A 105 -13.57 0.25 -5.68
N ASN A 106 -12.69 0.37 -4.68
CA ASN A 106 -12.97 -0.08 -3.30
C ASN A 106 -13.34 1.06 -2.35
N THR A 107 -13.00 2.31 -2.69
CA THR A 107 -13.19 3.48 -1.83
C THR A 107 -14.64 3.65 -1.41
N ALA A 108 -15.58 3.48 -2.34
CA ALA A 108 -17.02 3.64 -2.08
C ALA A 108 -17.62 2.62 -1.11
N PHE A 109 -16.89 1.55 -0.77
CA PHE A 109 -17.38 0.47 0.09
C PHE A 109 -16.76 0.48 1.49
N VAL A 110 -16.08 1.58 1.85
CA VAL A 110 -15.41 1.72 3.13
C VAL A 110 -16.09 2.80 3.95
N GLU A 111 -16.62 2.37 5.10
CA GLU A 111 -17.16 3.23 6.13
C GLU A 111 -16.59 2.72 7.45
N HIS A 112 -15.84 3.58 8.15
CA HIS A 112 -15.19 3.23 9.40
C HIS A 112 -15.16 4.47 10.30
N PRO A 113 -15.54 4.36 11.59
CA PRO A 113 -15.66 5.52 12.48
C PRO A 113 -14.35 6.28 12.70
N GLU A 114 -13.21 5.62 12.57
CA GLU A 114 -11.88 6.24 12.69
C GLU A 114 -11.28 6.68 11.34
N LEU A 115 -12.05 6.69 10.25
CA LEU A 115 -11.56 7.11 8.93
C LEU A 115 -12.38 8.28 8.37
N GLU A 116 -11.67 9.35 8.04
CA GLU A 116 -12.20 10.48 7.28
C GLU A 116 -11.84 10.31 5.79
N LEU A 117 -12.85 10.30 4.91
CA LEU A 117 -12.63 10.29 3.46
C LEU A 117 -12.22 11.68 2.98
N LEU A 118 -11.08 11.77 2.32
CA LEU A 118 -10.54 12.98 1.72
C LEU A 118 -10.40 12.82 0.21
N GLU A 119 -10.52 13.94 -0.50
CA GLU A 119 -10.31 14.01 -1.95
C GLU A 119 -9.29 15.11 -2.28
N ARG A 120 -8.34 14.79 -3.15
CA ARG A 120 -7.43 15.77 -3.75
C ARG A 120 -7.06 15.34 -5.16
N ASP A 121 -7.12 16.25 -6.11
CA ASP A 121 -6.70 16.01 -7.50
C ASP A 121 -7.37 14.74 -8.09
N SER A 122 -8.68 14.56 -7.84
CA SER A 122 -9.48 13.39 -8.23
C SER A 122 -9.01 12.05 -7.66
N CYS A 123 -8.21 12.08 -6.59
CA CYS A 123 -7.78 10.92 -5.83
C CYS A 123 -8.45 10.91 -4.46
N PHE A 124 -9.03 9.77 -4.10
CA PHE A 124 -9.64 9.55 -2.79
C PHE A 124 -8.69 8.75 -1.88
N TYR A 125 -8.63 9.14 -0.62
CA TYR A 125 -7.85 8.46 0.40
C TYR A 125 -8.48 8.70 1.78
N PHE A 126 -8.19 7.81 2.72
CA PHE A 126 -8.72 7.93 4.08
C PHE A 126 -7.63 8.41 5.03
N LYS A 127 -7.97 9.35 5.91
CA LYS A 127 -7.11 9.77 7.03
C LYS A 127 -7.63 9.16 8.32
N LYS A 128 -6.75 8.59 9.13
CA LYS A 128 -7.13 8.12 10.47
C LYS A 128 -7.33 9.31 11.41
N ILE A 129 -8.50 9.38 12.00
CA ILE A 129 -8.88 10.40 12.98
C ILE A 129 -8.99 9.79 14.38
N GLU A 130 -8.99 10.63 15.40
CA GLU A 130 -9.34 10.17 16.75
C GLU A 130 -10.82 9.76 16.77
N ARG A 131 -11.11 8.69 17.49
CA ARG A 131 -12.49 8.29 17.74
C ARG A 131 -13.08 9.30 18.73
N ASP A 132 -14.08 10.06 18.32
CA ASP A 132 -14.84 10.88 19.25
C ASP A 132 -15.42 9.97 20.34
N ALA A 133 -15.04 10.20 21.59
CA ALA A 133 -15.43 9.37 22.73
C ALA A 133 -16.92 9.55 23.14
N ASN A 134 -17.73 10.17 22.28
CA ASN A 134 -19.11 10.57 22.56
C ASN A 134 -20.07 10.02 21.49
N GLU A 135 -20.22 8.69 21.44
CA GLU A 135 -21.43 8.02 20.91
C GLU A 135 -21.81 6.82 21.79
#